data_AF-A0A3M1DQU4-F1
#
_entry.id   AF-A0A3M1DQU4-F1
#
_cell.length_a   1.000
_cell.length_b   1.000
_cell.length_c   1.000
_cell.angle_alpha   90.00
_cell.angle_beta   90.00
_cell.angle_gamma   90.00
#
_symmetry.space_group_name_H-M   'P 1'
#
loop_
_entity.id
_entity.type
_entity.pdbx_description
1 polymer ?
#
loop_
_entity_poly.entity_id
_entity_poly.type
_entity_poly.pdbx_seq_one_letter_code
_entity_poly.pdbx_strand_id
1 'polypeptide(L)' 'MATERIVIALDLDTGARPALELAATLAALLDRELEALFVQDQDLLNLAALPFVSEIDRLSGVSRHLDPGTLE' A
#
# COMPACT_ATOMS: atom_id res chain seq x y z
N MET A 1 5.16 28.02 -5.03
CA MET A 1 5.37 27.41 -6.35
C MET A 1 4.91 25.97 -6.22
N ALA A 2 3.85 25.56 -6.91
CA ALA A 2 3.37 24.18 -6.84
C ALA A 2 4.22 23.31 -7.78
N THR A 3 4.85 22.28 -7.24
CA THR A 3 5.60 21.30 -8.04
C THR A 3 4.59 20.43 -8.78
N GLU A 4 4.64 20.40 -10.12
CA GLU A 4 3.86 19.44 -10.90
C GLU A 4 4.47 18.05 -10.70
N ARG A 5 3.80 17.22 -9.92
CA ARG A 5 4.21 15.85 -9.58
C ARG A 5 3.14 14.87 -10.01
N ILE A 6 3.57 13.66 -10.35
CA ILE A 6 2.65 12.54 -10.55
C ILE A 6 2.56 11.81 -9.22
N VAL A 7 1.34 11.67 -8.69
CA VAL A 7 1.09 10.91 -7.46
C VAL A 7 0.29 9.67 -7.81
N ILE A 8 0.78 8.51 -7.39
CA ILE A 8 0.06 7.24 -7.49
C ILE A 8 -0.37 6.78 -6.10
N ALA A 9 -1.65 6.44 -5.94
CA ALA A 9 -2.11 5.71 -4.77
C ALA A 9 -1.69 4.24 -4.93
N LEU A 10 -0.86 3.75 -4.00
CA LEU A 10 -0.56 2.33 -3.87
C LEU A 10 -1.54 1.72 -2.89
N ASP A 11 -2.05 0.56 -3.25
CA ASP A 11 -2.78 -0.34 -2.36
C ASP A 11 -2.01 -1.69 -2.35
N LEU A 12 -2.21 -2.50 -1.31
CA LEU A 12 -1.53 -3.78 -1.09
C LEU A 12 -2.06 -4.90 -1.99
N ASP A 13 -2.93 -4.57 -2.93
CA ASP A 13 -3.50 -5.48 -3.89
C ASP A 13 -2.51 -5.81 -5.02
N THR A 14 -2.56 -7.07 -5.50
CA THR A 14 -1.68 -7.57 -6.55
C THR A 14 -1.88 -6.88 -7.91
N GLY A 15 -2.83 -5.95 -8.02
CA GLY A 15 -3.18 -5.20 -9.23
C GLY A 15 -2.40 -3.90 -9.43
N ALA A 16 -1.62 -3.43 -8.46
CA ALA A 16 -0.97 -2.12 -8.53
C ALA A 16 0.17 -2.03 -9.57
N ARG A 17 0.71 -3.15 -10.06
CA ARG A 17 1.91 -3.17 -10.92
C ARG A 17 1.74 -2.50 -12.28
N PRO A 18 0.71 -2.79 -13.09
CA PRO A 18 0.51 -2.09 -14.37
C PRO A 18 0.26 -0.59 -14.19
N ALA A 19 -0.44 -0.19 -13.12
CA ALA A 19 -0.68 1.21 -12.81
C ALA A 19 0.63 1.94 -12.45
N LEU A 20 1.50 1.30 -11.67
CA LEU A 20 2.84 1.82 -11.33
C LEU A 20 3.73 1.95 -12.57
N GLU A 21 3.74 0.95 -13.46
CA GLU A 21 4.50 0.98 -14.72
C GLU A 21 4.04 2.13 -15.63
N LEU A 22 2.72 2.36 -15.71
CA LEU A 22 2.15 3.49 -16.44
C LEU A 22 2.54 4.84 -15.82
N ALA A 23 2.43 4.98 -14.49
CA ALA A 23 2.79 6.20 -13.78
C ALA A 23 4.28 6.54 -13.95
N ALA A 24 5.17 5.55 -13.89
CA ALA A 24 6.59 5.71 -14.16
C ALA A 24 6.86 6.17 -15.60
N THR A 25 6.14 5.59 -16.57
CA THR A 25 6.24 5.99 -17.98
C THR A 25 5.80 7.45 -18.18
N LEU A 26 4.70 7.85 -17.55
CA LEU A 26 4.20 9.23 -17.62
C LEU A 26 5.16 10.22 -16.96
N ALA A 27 5.73 9.87 -15.80
CA ALA A 27 6.70 10.71 -15.09
C ALA A 27 7.96 10.96 -15.93
N ALA A 28 8.47 9.90 -16.58
CA ALA A 28 9.59 9.99 -17.49
C ALA A 28 9.28 10.83 -18.75
N LEU A 29 8.07 10.67 -19.32
CA LEU A 29 7.66 11.43 -20.51
C LEU A 29 7.47 12.93 -20.22
N LEU A 30 7.06 13.27 -18.99
CA LEU A 30 6.76 14.64 -18.57
C LEU A 30 7.92 15.31 -17.82
N ASP A 31 9.04 14.60 -17.62
CA ASP A 31 10.18 15.05 -16.79
C ASP A 31 9.72 15.54 -15.40
N ARG A 32 8.85 14.74 -14.75
CA ARG A 32 8.26 15.05 -13.44
C ARG A 32 8.62 13.98 -12.41
N GLU A 33 8.66 14.39 -11.15
CA GLU A 33 8.80 13.46 -10.03
C GLU A 33 7.56 12.56 -9.92
N LEU A 34 7.80 11.27 -9.70
CA LEU A 34 6.77 10.30 -9.32
C LEU A 34 6.83 10.07 -7.82
N GLU A 35 5.72 10.31 -7.13
CA GLU A 35 5.55 10.02 -5.72
C GLU A 35 4.48 8.93 -5.54
N ALA A 36 4.75 8.01 -4.62
CA ALA A 36 3.79 6.99 -4.22
C ALA A 36 3.17 7.39 -2.87
N LEU A 37 1.85 7.28 -2.79
CA LEU A 37 1.07 7.48 -1.57
C LEU A 37 0.44 6.15 -1.19
N PHE A 38 0.83 5.61 -0.03
CA PHE A 38 0.13 4.52 0.60
C PHE A 38 -0.73 5.08 1.73
N VAL A 39 -2.03 4.78 1.73
CA VAL A 39 -2.95 5.20 2.78
C VAL A 39 -3.20 4.01 3.68
N GLN A 40 -2.69 4.09 4.90
CA GLN A 40 -2.90 3.05 5.90
C GLN A 40 -4.35 3.04 6.36
N ASP A 41 -4.93 1.85 6.49
CA ASP A 41 -6.27 1.69 7.03
C ASP A 41 -6.23 1.73 8.57
N GLN A 42 -6.80 2.79 9.14
CA GLN A 42 -6.84 2.97 10.59
C GLN A 42 -7.72 1.92 11.28
N ASP A 43 -8.78 1.45 10.63
CA ASP A 43 -9.65 0.41 11.18
C ASP A 43 -8.91 -0.93 11.23
N LEU A 44 -8.04 -1.20 10.26
CA LEU A 44 -7.16 -2.38 10.29
C LEU A 44 -6.18 -2.33 11.47
N LEU A 45 -5.57 -1.17 11.74
CA LEU A 45 -4.70 -0.99 12.90
C LEU A 45 -5.47 -1.19 14.22
N ASN A 46 -6.67 -0.62 14.31
CA ASN A 46 -7.53 -0.76 15.48
C ASN A 46 -7.93 -2.22 15.71
N LEU A 47 -8.21 -2.98 14.64
CA LEU A 47 -8.50 -4.40 14.70
C LEU A 47 -7.28 -5.20 15.17
N ALA A 48 -6.10 -4.93 14.63
CA ALA A 48 -4.86 -5.63 15.02
C ALA A 48 -4.55 -5.49 16.52
N ALA A 49 -4.98 -4.40 17.17
CA ALA A 49 -4.79 -4.20 18.60
C ALA A 49 -5.65 -5.12 19.50
N LEU A 50 -6.61 -5.87 18.93
CA LEU A 50 -7.49 -6.75 19.68
C LEU A 50 -6.83 -8.12 19.92
N PRO A 51 -6.99 -8.74 21.11
CA PRO A 51 -6.27 -9.95 21.49
C PRO A 51 -6.77 -11.23 20.80
N PHE A 52 -7.79 -11.12 19.95
CA PHE A 52 -8.40 -12.25 19.24
C PHE A 52 -8.32 -12.13 17.72
N VAL A 53 -7.67 -11.08 17.20
CA VAL A 53 -7.50 -10.93 15.76
C VAL A 53 -6.32 -11.75 15.28
N SER A 54 -6.56 -12.45 14.17
CA SER A 54 -5.58 -13.28 13.50
C SER A 54 -5.64 -12.98 12.01
N GLU A 55 -4.49 -12.94 11.36
CA GLU A 55 -4.42 -12.93 9.90
C GLU A 55 -4.41 -14.36 9.36
N ILE A 56 -4.82 -14.50 8.10
CA ILE A 56 -4.72 -15.73 7.33
C ILE A 56 -3.82 -15.43 6.14
N ASP A 57 -2.67 -16.08 6.10
CA ASP A 57 -1.72 -15.88 5.01
C ASP A 57 -2.33 -16.35 3.69
N ARG A 58 -2.29 -15.49 2.67
CA ARG A 58 -2.97 -15.72 1.39
C ARG A 58 -2.38 -16.89 0.61
N LEU A 59 -1.10 -17.22 0.80
CA LEU A 59 -0.39 -18.24 0.01
C LEU A 59 -0.41 -19.61 0.68
N SER A 60 -0.25 -19.65 2.00
CA SER A 60 -0.13 -20.86 2.81
C SER A 60 -1.42 -21.23 3.54
N GLY A 61 -2.35 -20.29 3.70
CA GLY A 61 -3.59 -20.47 4.48
C GLY A 61 -3.35 -20.58 5.99
N VAL A 62 -2.12 -20.36 6.46
CA VAL A 62 -1.79 -20.43 7.89
C VAL A 62 -2.38 -19.23 8.62
N SER A 63 -3.02 -19.50 9.76
CA SER A 63 -3.49 -18.45 10.65
C SER A 63 -2.45 -18.14 11.72
N ARG A 64 -2.19 -16.85 11.95
CA ARG A 64 -1.31 -16.36 13.02
C ARG A 64 -1.90 -15.10 13.67
N HIS A 65 -1.56 -14.87 14.93
CA HIS A 65 -1.97 -13.64 15.61
C HIS A 65 -1.42 -12.42 14.87
N LEU A 66 -2.27 -11.42 14.69
CA LEU A 66 -1.90 -10.19 14.00
C LEU A 66 -1.22 -9.24 14.98
N ASP A 67 0.06 -8.95 14.78
CA ASP A 67 0.82 -7.98 15.57
C ASP A 67 0.71 -6.59 14.92
N PRO A 68 0.14 -5.58 15.61
CA PRO A 68 0.06 -4.21 15.11
C PRO A 68 1.40 -3.65 14.62
N GLY A 69 2.50 -3.99 15.29
CA GLY A 69 3.84 -3.50 14.94
C GLY A 69 4.37 -4.01 13.60
N THR A 70 3.67 -4.97 12.97
CA THR A 70 4.02 -5.48 11.64
C THR A 70 3.25 -4.80 10.50
N LEU A 71 2.28 -3.94 10.84
CA LEU A 71 1.43 -3.21 9.88
C LEU A 71 1.83 -1.73 9.71
N GLU A 72 2.79 -1.25 10.51
CA GLU A 72 3.44 0.07 10.41
C GLU A 72 4.63 0.06 9.44
#